data_AF-A0A0N1FZ02-F1
#
_entry.id   AF-A0A0N1FZ02-F1
#
_cell.length_a   1.000
_cell.length_b   1.000
_cell.length_c   1.000
_cell.angle_alpha   90.00
_cell.angle_beta   90.00
_cell.angle_gamma   90.00
#
_symmetry.space_group_name_H-M   'P 1'
#
loop_
_entity.id
_entity.type
_entity.pdbx_description
1 polymer ?
#
loop_
_entity_poly.entity_id
_entity_poly.type
_entity_poly.pdbx_seq_one_letter_code
_entity_poly.pdbx_strand_id
1 'polypeptide(L)' 'MNTQIVSHEALVPASVTDPAGLSLALTVALELHPPVSRAPEVASTTTSAAARTTAGRRATATRTRRRSGTRG' A
#
# COMPACT_ATOMS: atom_id res chain seq x y z
N MET A 1 -20.84 33.96 24.88
CA MET A 1 -20.76 33.04 23.71
C MET A 1 -19.62 32.07 23.98
N ASN A 2 -19.92 30.81 24.34
CA ASN A 2 -18.90 29.81 24.68
C ASN A 2 -18.72 28.83 23.53
N THR A 3 -17.58 28.89 22.83
CA THR A 3 -17.17 27.87 21.85
C THR A 3 -16.28 26.85 22.53
N GLN A 4 -16.86 25.79 23.11
CA GLN A 4 -16.08 24.65 23.57
C GLN A 4 -15.70 23.79 22.36
N ILE A 5 -14.42 23.84 21.99
CA ILE A 5 -13.82 22.91 21.03
C ILE A 5 -13.62 21.61 21.80
N VAL A 6 -14.49 20.63 21.56
CA VAL A 6 -14.32 19.27 22.08
C VAL A 6 -13.12 18.68 21.35
N SER A 7 -12.01 18.53 22.04
CA SER A 7 -10.85 17.81 21.52
C SER A 7 -11.24 16.35 21.30
N HIS A 8 -11.46 15.95 20.05
CA HIS A 8 -11.52 14.54 19.68
C HIS A 8 -10.10 13.97 19.76
N GLU A 9 -9.70 13.53 20.94
CA GLU A 9 -8.56 12.63 21.06
C GLU A 9 -8.95 11.34 20.33
N ALA A 10 -8.42 11.18 19.12
CA ALA A 10 -8.60 9.95 18.36
C ALA A 10 -7.78 8.87 19.05
N LEU A 11 -8.42 8.09 19.92
CA LEU A 11 -7.87 6.85 20.42
C LEU A 11 -7.63 5.93 19.22
N VAL A 12 -6.39 5.87 18.73
CA VAL A 12 -6.01 4.90 17.70
C VAL A 12 -6.02 3.53 18.37
N PRO A 13 -6.91 2.61 17.96
CA PRO A 13 -6.98 1.31 18.60
C PRO A 13 -5.64 0.58 18.42
N ALA A 14 -5.16 -0.06 19.49
CA ALA A 14 -3.86 -0.75 19.50
C ALA A 14 -3.71 -1.83 18.41
N SER A 15 -4.81 -2.34 17.86
CA SER A 15 -4.80 -3.24 16.70
C SER A 15 -4.25 -2.59 15.42
N VAL A 16 -4.24 -1.25 15.33
CA VAL A 16 -3.70 -0.50 14.19
C VAL A 16 -2.19 -0.24 14.36
N THR A 17 -1.65 -0.39 15.58
CA THR A 17 -0.22 -0.25 15.85
C THR A 17 0.55 -1.57 15.74
N ASP A 18 -0.14 -2.71 15.78
CA ASP A 18 0.42 -4.03 15.46
C ASP A 18 0.42 -4.30 13.94
N PRO A 19 1.56 -4.69 13.33
CA PRO A 19 1.63 -4.97 11.88
C PRO A 19 0.66 -6.06 11.38
N ALA A 20 0.36 -7.07 12.21
CA ALA A 20 -0.59 -8.12 11.82
C ALA A 20 -2.03 -7.59 11.86
N GLY A 21 -2.39 -6.82 12.90
CA GLY A 21 -3.66 -6.11 12.99
C GLY A 21 -3.87 -5.08 11.87
N LEU A 22 -2.81 -4.34 11.48
CA LEU A 22 -2.85 -3.44 10.32
C LEU A 22 -3.12 -4.21 9.01
N SER A 23 -2.44 -5.34 8.80
CA SER A 23 -2.64 -6.18 7.61
C SER A 23 -4.08 -6.69 7.52
N LEU A 24 -4.63 -7.16 8.65
CA LEU A 24 -6.03 -7.60 8.74
C LEU A 24 -7.00 -6.45 8.46
N ALA A 25 -6.78 -5.28 9.07
CA ALA A 25 -7.62 -4.12 8.85
C ALA A 25 -7.64 -3.68 7.37
N LEU A 26 -6.50 -3.73 6.69
CA LEU A 26 -6.40 -3.45 5.25
C LEU A 26 -7.14 -4.49 4.41
N THR A 27 -7.04 -5.78 4.74
CA THR A 27 -7.80 -6.84 4.04
C THR A 27 -9.31 -6.61 4.19
N VAL A 28 -9.79 -6.41 5.41
CA VAL A 28 -11.22 -6.13 5.67
C VAL A 28 -11.66 -4.85 4.97
N ALA A 29 -10.85 -3.80 5.00
CA ALA A 29 -11.16 -2.55 4.30
C ALA A 29 -11.27 -2.75 2.78
N LEU A 30 -10.44 -3.61 2.16
CA LEU A 30 -10.55 -3.92 0.73
C LEU A 30 -11.80 -4.74 0.38
N GLU A 31 -12.21 -5.63 1.27
CA GLU A 31 -13.45 -6.39 1.11
C GLU A 31 -14.69 -5.49 1.23
N LEU A 32 -14.69 -4.57 2.19
CA LEU A 32 -15.79 -3.64 2.42
C LEU A 32 -15.81 -2.46 1.43
N HIS A 33 -14.63 -2.02 0.99
CA HIS A 33 -14.42 -0.88 0.11
C HIS A 33 -13.55 -1.31 -1.07
N PRO A 34 -14.12 -2.09 -2.00
CA PRO A 34 -13.37 -2.50 -3.19
C PRO A 34 -12.89 -1.25 -3.95
N PRO A 35 -11.62 -1.25 -4.41
CA PRO A 35 -11.08 -0.11 -5.12
C PRO A 35 -11.85 0.12 -6.43
N VAL A 36 -12.51 1.28 -6.51
CA VAL A 36 -13.23 1.70 -7.70
C VAL A 36 -12.25 2.33 -8.67
N SER A 37 -12.23 1.87 -9.93
CA SER A 37 -11.41 2.49 -10.96
C SER A 37 -11.88 3.92 -11.21
N ARG A 38 -10.98 4.89 -11.02
CA ARG A 38 -11.24 6.26 -11.47
C ARG A 38 -11.22 6.29 -13.00
N ALA A 39 -12.09 7.10 -13.58
CA ALA A 39 -12.17 7.30 -15.01
C ALA A 39 -10.84 7.89 -15.56
N PRO A 40 -10.44 7.55 -16.80
CA PRO A 40 -9.11 7.85 -17.34
C PRO A 40 -8.79 9.36 -17.38
N GLU A 41 -9.79 10.21 -17.47
CA GLU A 41 -9.66 11.67 -17.43
C GLU A 41 -9.20 12.21 -16.06
N VAL A 42 -9.37 11.43 -14.98
CA VAL A 42 -8.94 11.76 -13.61
C VAL A 42 -7.72 10.97 -13.16
N ALA A 43 -7.14 10.16 -14.05
CA ALA A 43 -5.92 9.43 -13.76
C ALA A 43 -4.77 10.43 -13.60
N SER A 44 -4.36 10.69 -12.36
CA SER A 44 -3.13 11.42 -12.08
C SER A 44 -1.98 10.74 -12.84
N THR A 45 -1.11 11.54 -13.45
CA THR A 45 0.06 11.10 -14.24
C THR A 45 1.09 10.26 -13.45
N THR A 46 0.78 9.89 -12.21
CA THR A 46 1.50 8.91 -11.41
C THR A 46 1.24 7.49 -11.91
N THR A 47 1.54 7.25 -13.19
CA THR A 47 1.88 5.92 -13.73
C THR A 47 3.20 5.47 -13.09
N SER A 48 3.19 5.22 -11.78
CA SER A 48 4.38 4.81 -11.02
C SER A 48 4.14 3.50 -10.26
N ALA A 49 2.93 3.22 -9.79
CA ALA A 49 2.66 2.00 -9.02
C ALA A 49 2.81 0.71 -9.87
N ALA A 50 2.23 0.66 -11.07
CA ALA A 50 2.40 -0.46 -11.99
C ALA A 50 3.86 -0.59 -12.49
N ALA A 51 4.52 0.54 -12.75
CA ALA A 51 5.92 0.58 -13.19
C ALA A 51 6.90 0.06 -12.12
N ARG A 52 6.68 0.39 -10.83
CA ARG A 52 7.50 -0.09 -9.70
C ARG A 52 7.46 -1.61 -9.55
N THR A 53 6.28 -2.21 -9.70
CA THR A 53 6.09 -3.66 -9.55
C THR A 53 6.83 -4.42 -10.67
N THR A 54 6.76 -3.93 -11.91
CA THR A 54 7.49 -4.50 -13.04
C THR A 54 9.00 -4.30 -12.94
N ALA A 55 9.46 -3.12 -12.49
CA ALA A 55 10.88 -2.84 -12.29
C ALA A 55 11.52 -3.73 -11.20
N GLY A 56 10.84 -3.93 -10.07
CA GLY A 56 11.31 -4.81 -8.99
C GLY A 56 11.43 -6.28 -9.41
N ARG A 57 10.47 -6.77 -10.20
CA ARG A 57 10.50 -8.13 -10.75
C ARG A 57 11.61 -8.33 -11.77
N ARG A 58 11.95 -7.31 -12.56
CA ARG A 58 13.06 -7.35 -13.52
C ARG A 58 14.43 -7.33 -12.84
N ALA A 59 14.58 -6.55 -11.77
CA ALA A 59 15.83 -6.47 -11.00
C ALA A 59 16.14 -7.79 -10.28
N THR A 60 15.14 -8.43 -9.66
CA THR A 60 15.28 -9.74 -9.00
C THR A 60 15.60 -10.86 -9.99
N ALA A 61 14.95 -10.88 -11.16
CA ALA A 61 15.28 -11.83 -12.23
C ALA A 61 16.72 -11.67 -12.74
N THR A 62 17.18 -10.43 -12.93
CA THR A 62 18.56 -10.13 -13.38
C THR A 62 19.59 -10.56 -12.34
N ARG A 63 19.34 -10.28 -11.06
CA ARG A 63 20.21 -10.70 -9.95
C ARG A 63 20.31 -12.22 -9.82
N THR A 64 19.19 -12.92 -10.01
CA THR A 64 19.14 -14.39 -9.97
C THR A 64 19.96 -15.01 -11.10
N ARG A 65 19.83 -14.49 -12.34
CA ARG A 65 20.63 -14.96 -13.48
C ARG A 65 22.14 -14.75 -13.28
N ARG A 66 22.55 -13.59 -12.73
CA ARG A 66 23.97 -13.33 -12.43
C ARG A 66 24.56 -14.31 -11.41
N ARG A 67 23.76 -14.75 -10.43
CA ARG A 67 24.20 -15.71 -9.40
C ARG A 67 24.18 -17.16 -9.87
N SER A 68 23.31 -17.48 -10.83
CA SER A 68 23.22 -18.82 -11.40
C SER A 68 24.30 -19.14 -12.44
N GLY A 69 25.06 -18.13 -12.91
CA GLY A 69 26.13 -18.29 -13.90
C GLY A 69 27.49 -18.68 -13.31
N THR A 70 27.60 -18.94 -12.01
CA THR A 70 28.87 -19.28 -11.33
C THR A 70 28.85 -20.67 -10.68
N ARG A 71 27.97 -21.56 -11.15
CA ARG A 71 28.04 -22.99 -10.85
C ARG A 71 28.42 -23.75 -12.12
N GLY A 72 29.72 -23.77 -12.37
CA GLY A 72 30.43 -24.54 -13.40
C GLY A 72 31.88 -24.60 -12.98
#